data_AF-A0A6I5NKE3-F1
#
_entry.id   AF-A0A6I5NKE3-F1
#
_cell.length_a   1.000
_cell.length_b   1.000
_cell.length_c   1.000
_cell.angle_alpha   90.00
_cell.angle_beta   90.00
_cell.angle_gamma   90.00
#
_symmetry.space_group_name_H-M   'P 1'
#
loop_
_entity.id
_entity.type
_entity.pdbx_description
1 polymer ?
#
loop_
_entity_poly.entity_id
_entity_poly.type
_entity_poly.pdbx_seq_one_letter_code
_entity_poly.pdbx_strand_id
1 'polypeptide(L)' 'MSSEVQALIAKAKESLAASQLLTANGLHDFAASRAYYTMFYIAEAFLWNKGLSL' A
#
# COMPACT_ATOMS: atom_id res chain seq x y z
N MET A 1 1.80 -6.98 -16.71
CA MET A 1 1.47 -7.09 -15.27
C MET A 1 0.05 -7.62 -15.16
N SER A 2 -0.21 -8.66 -14.34
CA SER A 2 -1.58 -9.16 -14.15
C SER A 2 -2.46 -8.10 -13.48
N SER A 3 -3.79 -8.26 -13.59
CA SER A 3 -4.79 -7.37 -12.99
C SER A 3 -4.60 -7.21 -11.49
N GLU A 4 -4.20 -8.27 -10.80
CA GLU A 4 -4.03 -8.32 -9.34
C GLU A 4 -2.84 -7.48 -8.89
N VAL A 5 -1.70 -7.59 -9.58
CA VAL A 5 -0.51 -6.75 -9.31
C VAL A 5 -0.83 -5.27 -9.51
N GLN A 6 -1.58 -4.94 -10.57
CA GLN A 6 -2.00 -3.56 -10.82
C GLN A 6 -2.94 -3.03 -9.73
N ALA A 7 -3.89 -3.85 -9.27
CA ALA A 7 -4.79 -3.50 -8.18
C ALA A 7 -4.05 -3.28 -6.85
N LEU A 8 -3.06 -4.12 -6.53
CA LEU A 8 -2.23 -3.96 -5.34
C LEU A 8 -1.38 -2.67 -5.41
N ILE A 9 -0.78 -2.38 -6.57
CA ILE A 9 -0.03 -1.13 -6.78
C ILE A 9 -0.96 0.09 -6.65
N ALA A 10 -2.19 0.02 -7.15
CA ALA A 10 -3.17 1.10 -7.00
C ALA A 10 -3.51 1.35 -5.51
N LYS A 11 -3.81 0.28 -4.75
CA LYS A 11 -4.05 0.36 -3.30
C LYS A 11 -2.85 0.92 -2.52
N ALA A 12 -1.63 0.55 -2.92
CA ALA A 12 -0.41 1.08 -2.31
C ALA A 12 -0.29 2.60 -2.51
N LYS A 13 -0.56 3.08 -3.73
CA LYS A 13 -0.55 4.51 -4.06
C LYS A 13 -1.62 5.28 -3.29
N GLU A 14 -2.85 4.77 -3.23
CA GLU A 14 -3.93 5.39 -2.45
C GLU A 14 -3.59 5.46 -0.96
N SER A 15 -3.05 4.37 -0.40
CA SER A 15 -2.64 4.33 1.00
C SER A 15 -1.50 5.31 1.30
N LEU A 16 -0.57 5.50 0.36
CA LEU A 16 0.53 6.45 0.50
C LEU A 16 0.02 7.88 0.50
N ALA A 17 -0.85 8.22 -0.45
CA ALA A 17 -1.48 9.53 -0.52
C ALA A 17 -2.27 9.83 0.78
N ALA A 18 -3.03 8.84 1.28
CA ALA A 18 -3.75 8.98 2.55
C ALA A 18 -2.79 9.18 3.74
N SER A 19 -1.70 8.42 3.82
CA SER A 19 -0.68 8.58 4.88
C SER A 19 -0.07 9.98 4.88
N GLN A 20 0.25 10.52 3.69
CA GLN A 20 0.78 11.89 3.54
C GLN A 20 -0.23 12.94 3.98
N LEU A 21 -1.49 12.82 3.57
CA LEU A 21 -2.58 13.72 3.99
C LEU A 21 -2.79 13.68 5.50
N LEU A 22 -2.84 12.50 6.11
CA LEU A 22 -3.00 12.34 7.55
C LEU A 22 -1.82 12.93 8.32
N THR A 23 -0.59 12.71 7.83
CA THR A 23 0.63 13.29 8.43
C THR A 23 0.58 14.81 8.41
N ALA A 24 0.19 15.41 7.28
CA ALA A 24 0.06 16.86 7.15
C ALA A 24 -1.01 17.46 8.08
N ASN A 25 -1.99 16.66 8.52
CA ASN A 25 -3.04 17.05 9.45
C ASN A 25 -2.74 16.67 10.91
N GLY A 26 -1.52 16.21 11.23
CA GLY A 26 -1.12 15.83 12.60
C GLY A 26 -1.72 14.51 13.10
N LEU A 27 -2.39 13.74 12.23
CA LEU A 27 -3.05 12.47 12.56
C LEU A 27 -2.06 11.30 12.44
N HIS A 28 -0.98 11.34 13.23
CA HIS A 28 0.19 10.48 13.05
C HIS A 28 -0.09 8.98 13.24
N ASP A 29 -0.92 8.59 14.22
CA ASP A 29 -1.26 7.17 14.45
C ASP A 29 -2.00 6.55 13.25
N PHE A 30 -2.91 7.33 12.66
CA PHE A 30 -3.63 6.93 11.45
C PHE A 30 -2.71 6.94 10.22
N ALA A 31 -1.83 7.93 10.13
CA ALA A 31 -0.85 8.02 9.06
C ALA A 31 0.11 6.82 9.04
N ALA A 32 0.60 6.40 10.22
CA ALA A 32 1.47 5.24 10.37
C ALA A 32 0.77 3.95 9.93
N SER A 33 -0.50 3.78 10.30
CA SER A 33 -1.33 2.65 9.84
C SER A 33 -1.42 2.62 8.31
N ARG A 34 -1.62 3.77 7.65
CA ARG A 34 -1.66 3.85 6.18
C ARG A 34 -0.31 3.62 5.52
N ALA A 35 0.79 4.09 6.12
CA ALA A 35 2.14 3.82 5.63
C ALA A 35 2.47 2.32 5.67
N TYR A 36 2.08 1.63 6.75
CA TYR A 36 2.21 0.18 6.84
C TYR A 36 1.48 -0.53 5.70
N TYR A 37 0.22 -0.17 5.43
CA TYR A 37 -0.54 -0.78 4.33
C TYR A 37 0.03 -0.48 2.94
N THR A 38 0.65 0.68 2.72
CA THR A 38 1.41 0.93 1.49
C THR A 38 2.50 -0.12 1.29
N MET A 39 3.32 -0.37 2.32
CA MET A 39 4.39 -1.36 2.25
C MET A 39 3.84 -2.77 2.09
N PHE A 40 2.78 -3.11 2.82
CA PHE A 40 2.09 -4.39 2.71
C PHE A 40 1.64 -4.68 1.27
N TYR A 41 0.92 -3.74 0.62
CA TYR A 41 0.44 -3.95 -0.74
C TYR A 41 1.58 -4.07 -1.77
N ILE A 42 2.70 -3.38 -1.57
CA ILE A 42 3.89 -3.55 -2.41
C ILE A 42 4.51 -4.93 -2.22
N ALA A 43 4.63 -5.41 -0.97
CA ALA A 43 5.12 -6.75 -0.68
C ALA A 43 4.23 -7.83 -1.32
N GLU A 44 2.91 -7.70 -1.16
CA GLU A 44 1.93 -8.60 -1.80
C GLU A 44 2.05 -8.59 -3.32
N ALA A 45 2.19 -7.40 -3.94
CA ALA A 45 2.36 -7.30 -5.40
C ALA A 45 3.63 -8.01 -5.88
N PHE A 46 4.70 -7.92 -5.11
CA PHE A 46 5.96 -8.60 -5.40
C PHE A 46 5.84 -10.13 -5.24
N LEU A 47 5.19 -10.60 -4.18
CA LEU A 47 4.93 -12.02 -3.95
C LEU A 47 4.01 -12.61 -5.03
N TRP A 48 2.96 -11.90 -5.41
CA TRP A 48 2.04 -12.30 -6.49
C TRP A 48 2.78 -12.49 -7.81
N ASN A 49 3.62 -11.52 -8.18
CA ASN A 49 4.41 -11.61 -9.42
C ASN A 49 5.42 -12.77 -9.41
N LYS A 50 5.76 -13.32 -8.23
CA LYS A 50 6.60 -14.51 -8.07
C LYS A 50 5.82 -15.82 -7.94
N GLY A 51 4.49 -15.79 -7.94
CA GLY A 51 3.66 -16.96 -7.64
C GLY A 51 3.81 -17.47 -6.21
N LEU A 52 4.19 -16.58 -5.28
CA LEU A 52 4.40 -16.87 -3.86
C LEU A 52 3.30 -16.27 -2.97
N SER A 53 2.34 -15.59 -3.58
CA SER A 53 1.12 -15.20 -2.87
C SER A 53 0.21 -16.41 -2.72
N LEU A 54 -0.47 -16.46 -1.57
CA LEU A 54 -1.53 -17.44 -1.28
C LEU A 54 -2.75 -17.22 -2.17
#